data_AF-A0A8T1WAY8-F1
#
_entry.id   AF-A0A8T1WAY8-F1
#
_cell.length_a   1.000
_cell.length_b   1.000
_cell.length_c   1.000
_cell.angle_alpha   90.00
_cell.angle_beta   90.00
_cell.angle_gamma   90.00
#
_symmetry.space_group_name_H-M   'P 1'
#
loop_
_entity.id
_entity.type
_entity.pdbx_description
1 polymer ?
#
loop_
_entity_poly.entity_id
_entity_poly.type
_entity_poly.pdbx_seq_one_letter_code
_entity_poly.pdbx_strand_id
1 'polypeptide(L)'
;MASTVPPAATTRAYYQLVDVAGTPLGDKSAVESTDVFSFRKAIKKLDEDRYLAGIREIDLRVYATKHADFDASPKLSLSTSVGDLEATEEKPIFVVAPVRVFWYQFMQEGVPATNQTSTPFRLVVRTDQPVIYDLQRAISTERLAGLDVDQLFIYANKEAFDANTPLRLFDPLGIHGSSKENPVCVVVRVAAPVRDVWYELIDDGLSDKKRIPDCIRLKSDARVCELRDAVFTKCHADLVGRSSVSLNVFSDTAAFEEVVQKPLEMDSSIDKLGLSKSGPIVVQAPRAHKPTATFIPPMKSLEEVMAPLIGANEEIKIGAECSSLLEWTPGRVYEIPQIHKFMARLGGCTRSGKVYWREEERRVVSLLLSTWFPEPGENINDNQNKGAIVIGSPGIGKSTLLCLLAFYLVFARKKNVLVYRKFGSNYLFYLGYNNDGEVVFFSQTGGCKLKEAASIYREFVRSQSDSEQVWLLLDGFHYNEVKDELLVPFKLLATSKQKPLKSQDYDEVWRCLLSCWTKSDLFELGRKIFTFSEKEMKERYYYSGGSVREFGLNTIEDIKIVMSETQTHKVVYRE
;
A
#
# COMPACT_ATOMS: atom_id res chain seq x y z
N MET A 1 -48.32 24.70 19.75
CA MET A 1 -49.06 24.13 18.60
C MET A 1 -48.09 23.24 17.84
N ALA A 2 -48.25 21.92 17.90
CA ALA A 2 -47.46 21.00 17.10
C ALA A 2 -47.95 21.11 15.65
N SER A 3 -47.10 21.61 14.76
CA SER A 3 -47.37 21.66 13.32
C SER A 3 -47.29 20.24 12.76
N THR A 4 -48.45 19.61 12.58
CA THR A 4 -48.57 18.38 11.79
C THR A 4 -48.38 18.74 10.32
N VAL A 5 -47.16 18.59 9.81
CA VAL A 5 -46.89 18.62 8.37
C VAL A 5 -47.59 17.40 7.76
N PRO A 6 -48.47 17.57 6.76
CA PRO A 6 -49.12 16.44 6.10
C PRO A 6 -48.07 15.53 5.46
N PRO A 7 -48.24 14.20 5.48
CA PRO A 7 -47.31 13.27 4.86
C PRO A 7 -47.18 13.60 3.37
N ALA A 8 -45.93 13.72 2.89
CA ALA A 8 -45.64 13.98 1.49
C ALA A 8 -46.28 12.89 0.62
N ALA A 9 -47.02 13.29 -0.41
CA ALA A 9 -47.68 12.36 -1.32
C ALA A 9 -46.63 11.54 -2.09
N THR A 10 -46.75 10.21 -2.06
CA THR A 10 -45.91 9.33 -2.86
C THR A 10 -46.27 9.46 -4.34
N THR A 11 -45.26 9.55 -5.21
CA THR A 11 -45.45 9.59 -6.66
C THR A 11 -44.92 8.30 -7.28
N ARG A 12 -45.71 7.71 -8.18
CA ARG A 12 -45.27 6.57 -8.98
C ARG A 12 -44.39 7.06 -10.13
N ALA A 13 -43.16 6.57 -10.19
CA ALA A 13 -42.17 6.96 -11.20
C ALA A 13 -41.54 5.74 -11.86
N TYR A 14 -41.37 5.82 -13.18
CA TYR A 14 -40.70 4.78 -13.96
C TYR A 14 -39.19 4.97 -13.95
N TYR A 15 -38.45 3.86 -13.90
CA TYR A 15 -36.99 3.84 -13.99
C TYR A 15 -36.49 2.79 -14.98
N GLN A 16 -35.28 3.05 -15.49
CA GLN A 16 -34.48 2.10 -16.25
C GLN A 16 -33.18 1.87 -15.48
N LEU A 17 -33.01 0.65 -14.96
CA LEU A 17 -31.75 0.24 -14.37
C LEU A 17 -30.74 -0.01 -15.48
N VAL A 18 -29.56 0.60 -15.37
CA VAL A 18 -28.45 0.47 -16.33
C VAL A 18 -27.13 0.18 -15.62
N ASP A 19 -26.20 -0.41 -16.35
CA ASP A 19 -24.81 -0.57 -15.92
C ASP A 19 -24.01 0.73 -16.11
N VAL A 20 -22.74 0.75 -15.72
CA VAL A 20 -21.89 1.96 -15.85
C VAL A 20 -21.68 2.42 -17.29
N ALA A 21 -21.89 1.54 -18.28
CA ALA A 21 -21.82 1.87 -19.71
C ALA A 21 -23.18 2.33 -20.28
N GLY A 22 -24.22 2.41 -19.46
CA GLY A 22 -25.57 2.76 -19.88
C GLY A 22 -26.34 1.63 -20.56
N THR A 23 -25.88 0.39 -20.42
CA THR A 23 -26.54 -0.81 -20.94
C THR A 23 -27.68 -1.21 -20.01
N PRO A 24 -28.91 -1.40 -20.50
CA PRO A 24 -30.04 -1.84 -19.69
C PRO A 24 -29.76 -3.14 -18.92
N LEU A 25 -30.01 -3.15 -17.61
CA LEU A 25 -29.90 -4.35 -16.78
C LEU A 25 -31.15 -5.23 -16.88
N GLY A 26 -32.33 -4.63 -16.90
CA GLY A 26 -33.62 -5.28 -17.12
C GLY A 26 -34.63 -4.34 -17.80
N ASP A 27 -35.90 -4.71 -17.80
CA ASP A 27 -36.98 -3.90 -18.35
C ASP A 27 -37.27 -2.66 -17.47
N LYS A 28 -37.93 -1.66 -18.06
CA LYS A 28 -38.40 -0.49 -17.32
C LYS A 28 -39.41 -0.92 -16.26
N SER A 29 -39.28 -0.40 -15.06
CA SER A 29 -40.15 -0.72 -13.92
C SER A 29 -40.60 0.55 -13.22
N ALA A 30 -41.61 0.47 -12.37
CA ALA A 30 -42.12 1.64 -11.63
C ALA A 30 -42.09 1.39 -10.13
N VAL A 31 -41.75 2.43 -9.36
CA VAL A 31 -41.78 2.43 -7.90
C VAL A 31 -42.45 3.69 -7.38
N GLU A 32 -43.04 3.59 -6.18
CA GLU A 32 -43.59 4.74 -5.47
C GLU A 32 -42.52 5.34 -4.56
N SER A 33 -42.33 6.66 -4.65
CA SER A 33 -41.35 7.38 -3.84
C SER A 33 -41.71 8.87 -3.76
N THR A 34 -41.15 9.57 -2.78
CA THR A 34 -41.28 11.03 -2.64
C THR A 34 -40.08 11.75 -3.23
N ASP A 35 -38.90 11.17 -3.07
CA ASP A 35 -37.61 11.79 -3.37
C ASP A 35 -36.59 10.75 -3.86
N VAL A 36 -35.47 11.22 -4.39
CA VAL A 36 -34.42 10.34 -4.94
C VAL A 36 -33.85 9.38 -3.88
N PHE A 37 -33.82 9.76 -2.60
CA PHE A 37 -33.37 8.86 -1.53
C PHE A 37 -34.31 7.65 -1.38
N SER A 38 -35.59 7.89 -1.10
CA SER A 38 -36.60 6.83 -0.99
C SER A 38 -36.76 6.02 -2.28
N PHE A 39 -36.56 6.65 -3.44
CA PHE A 39 -36.55 6.00 -4.75
C PHE A 39 -35.42 4.97 -4.90
N ARG A 40 -34.18 5.30 -4.50
CA ARG A 40 -33.06 4.34 -4.52
C ARG A 40 -33.36 3.14 -3.64
N LYS A 41 -33.90 3.37 -2.43
CA LYS A 41 -34.29 2.30 -1.50
C LYS A 41 -35.33 1.37 -2.10
N ALA A 42 -36.34 1.93 -2.76
CA ALA A 42 -37.40 1.14 -3.40
C ALA A 42 -36.84 0.28 -4.54
N ILE A 43 -36.00 0.85 -5.40
CA ILE A 43 -35.33 0.12 -6.51
C ILE A 43 -34.40 -0.95 -5.97
N LYS A 44 -33.59 -0.61 -4.96
CA LYS A 44 -32.68 -1.55 -4.31
C LYS A 44 -33.43 -2.77 -3.78
N LYS A 45 -34.57 -2.55 -3.12
CA LYS A 45 -35.43 -3.63 -2.62
C LYS A 45 -36.06 -4.45 -3.75
N LEU A 46 -36.47 -3.81 -4.86
CA LEU A 46 -37.14 -4.47 -5.98
C LEU A 46 -36.18 -5.34 -6.82
N ASP A 47 -34.94 -4.87 -7.01
CA ASP A 47 -33.94 -5.51 -7.89
C ASP A 47 -32.78 -6.19 -7.12
N GLU A 48 -32.89 -6.36 -5.79
CA GLU A 48 -31.89 -7.00 -4.92
C GLU A 48 -31.45 -8.36 -5.49
N ASP A 49 -32.41 -9.26 -5.70
CA ASP A 49 -32.12 -10.65 -6.05
C ASP A 49 -31.76 -10.84 -7.53
N ARG A 50 -31.92 -9.79 -8.35
CA ARG A 50 -31.71 -9.86 -9.81
C ARG A 50 -30.38 -9.24 -10.24
N TYR A 51 -30.20 -7.97 -9.92
CA TYR A 51 -29.11 -7.14 -10.49
C TYR A 51 -28.27 -6.47 -9.41
N LEU A 52 -28.83 -6.30 -8.21
CA LEU A 52 -28.25 -5.44 -7.18
C LEU A 52 -27.68 -6.22 -6.00
N ALA A 53 -27.57 -7.54 -6.07
CA ALA A 53 -27.14 -8.39 -4.96
C ALA A 53 -25.80 -7.91 -4.34
N GLY A 54 -25.87 -7.46 -3.08
CA GLY A 54 -24.73 -6.94 -2.33
C GLY A 54 -24.15 -5.60 -2.80
N ILE A 55 -24.84 -4.88 -3.69
CA ILE A 55 -24.62 -3.45 -3.98
C ILE A 55 -25.37 -2.65 -2.94
N ARG A 56 -24.77 -1.63 -2.31
CA ARG A 56 -25.51 -0.82 -1.33
C ARG A 56 -26.37 0.21 -2.06
N GLU A 57 -27.47 0.60 -1.45
CA GLU A 57 -28.37 1.64 -1.98
C GLU A 57 -27.63 2.95 -2.31
N ILE A 58 -26.66 3.35 -1.47
CA ILE A 58 -25.87 4.57 -1.66
C ILE A 58 -25.00 4.54 -2.92
N ASP A 59 -24.66 3.35 -3.42
CA ASP A 59 -23.81 3.19 -4.59
C ASP A 59 -24.61 3.33 -5.91
N LEU A 60 -25.95 3.33 -5.84
CA LEU A 60 -26.83 3.61 -6.99
C LEU A 60 -26.83 5.10 -7.31
N ARG A 61 -26.70 5.44 -8.60
CA ARG A 61 -26.66 6.84 -9.06
C ARG A 61 -27.88 7.13 -9.94
N VAL A 62 -28.53 8.26 -9.73
CA VAL A 62 -29.84 8.56 -10.32
C VAL A 62 -29.73 9.80 -11.21
N TYR A 63 -30.26 9.69 -12.44
CA TYR A 63 -30.19 10.70 -13.49
C TYR A 63 -31.58 10.88 -14.12
N ALA A 64 -31.95 12.13 -14.43
CA ALA A 64 -33.26 12.42 -15.04
C ALA A 64 -33.37 11.92 -16.49
N THR A 65 -32.24 11.80 -17.21
CA THR A 65 -32.20 11.40 -18.62
C THR A 65 -31.03 10.46 -18.90
N LYS A 66 -31.06 9.82 -20.09
CA LYS A 66 -29.95 8.99 -20.55
C LYS A 66 -28.77 9.87 -20.94
N HIS A 67 -27.57 9.47 -20.51
CA HIS A 67 -26.33 10.12 -20.90
C HIS A 67 -25.43 9.16 -21.68
N ALA A 68 -24.58 9.72 -22.55
CA ALA A 68 -23.52 8.96 -23.23
C ALA A 68 -22.41 8.54 -22.26
N ASP A 69 -22.18 9.37 -21.24
CA ASP A 69 -21.26 9.11 -20.14
C ASP A 69 -21.94 9.54 -18.82
N PHE A 70 -22.33 8.56 -18.01
CA PHE A 70 -22.96 8.81 -16.72
C PHE A 70 -21.95 9.32 -15.67
N ASP A 71 -20.66 9.03 -15.79
CA ASP A 71 -19.65 9.49 -14.85
C ASP A 71 -19.38 11.00 -14.98
N ALA A 72 -19.44 11.52 -16.22
CA ALA A 72 -19.29 12.95 -16.49
C ALA A 72 -20.57 13.79 -16.27
N SER A 73 -21.71 13.14 -16.05
CA SER A 73 -23.02 13.80 -16.00
C SER A 73 -23.46 14.16 -14.56
N PRO A 74 -24.19 15.28 -14.37
CA PRO A 74 -24.66 15.68 -13.04
C PRO A 74 -25.72 14.70 -12.53
N LYS A 75 -25.51 14.21 -11.31
CA LYS A 75 -26.42 13.30 -10.61
C LYS A 75 -27.54 14.12 -9.96
N LEU A 76 -28.73 13.53 -9.83
CA LEU A 76 -29.80 14.14 -9.04
C LEU A 76 -29.45 14.14 -7.55
N SER A 77 -29.80 15.23 -6.87
CA SER A 77 -29.66 15.35 -5.42
C SER A 77 -30.59 14.35 -4.72
N LEU A 78 -30.19 13.85 -3.56
CA LEU A 78 -31.01 12.94 -2.75
C LEU A 78 -32.36 13.56 -2.33
N SER A 79 -32.40 14.89 -2.20
CA SER A 79 -33.59 15.66 -1.83
C SER A 79 -34.45 16.07 -3.01
N THR A 80 -34.08 15.73 -4.25
CA THR A 80 -34.88 16.05 -5.43
C THR A 80 -36.21 15.29 -5.37
N SER A 81 -37.32 16.02 -5.47
CA SER A 81 -38.67 15.45 -5.60
C SER A 81 -38.76 14.61 -6.86
N VAL A 82 -39.20 13.37 -6.72
CA VAL A 82 -39.37 12.46 -7.87
C VAL A 82 -40.59 12.85 -8.69
N GLY A 83 -41.61 13.44 -8.06
CA GLY A 83 -42.80 13.94 -8.77
C GLY A 83 -42.48 15.03 -9.78
N ASP A 84 -41.47 15.85 -9.50
CA ASP A 84 -41.05 16.97 -10.37
C ASP A 84 -40.35 16.49 -11.66
N LEU A 85 -39.96 15.21 -11.73
CA LEU A 85 -39.25 14.63 -12.87
C LEU A 85 -40.18 14.11 -13.97
N GLU A 86 -41.49 14.02 -13.70
CA GLU A 86 -42.53 13.54 -14.63
C GLU A 86 -42.15 12.22 -15.33
N ALA A 87 -41.66 11.26 -14.54
CA ALA A 87 -41.08 10.02 -15.06
C ALA A 87 -42.15 9.02 -15.54
N THR A 88 -42.31 8.91 -16.85
CA THR A 88 -43.21 7.94 -17.51
C THR A 88 -42.43 6.74 -18.06
N GLU A 89 -43.14 5.73 -18.55
CA GLU A 89 -42.50 4.57 -19.19
C GLU A 89 -41.69 4.98 -20.43
N GLU A 90 -42.15 5.95 -21.21
CA GLU A 90 -41.44 6.50 -22.37
C GLU A 90 -40.22 7.34 -21.95
N LYS A 91 -40.30 8.02 -20.80
CA LYS A 91 -39.26 8.91 -20.25
C LYS A 91 -38.88 8.48 -18.83
N PRO A 92 -38.18 7.35 -18.66
CA PRO A 92 -37.82 6.83 -17.34
C PRO A 92 -36.65 7.60 -16.72
N ILE A 93 -36.57 7.56 -15.40
CA ILE A 93 -35.37 7.94 -14.64
C ILE A 93 -34.29 6.86 -14.82
N PHE A 94 -33.05 7.25 -15.06
CA PHE A 94 -31.95 6.30 -15.23
C PHE A 94 -31.26 6.07 -13.88
N VAL A 95 -31.19 4.80 -13.48
CA VAL A 95 -30.49 4.38 -12.27
C VAL A 95 -29.29 3.54 -12.67
N VAL A 96 -28.10 4.08 -12.41
CA VAL A 96 -26.82 3.46 -12.75
C VAL A 96 -26.35 2.65 -11.55
N ALA A 97 -26.27 1.34 -11.72
CA ALA A 97 -25.61 0.44 -10.78
C ALA A 97 -24.10 0.41 -11.06
N PRO A 98 -23.23 0.29 -10.03
CA PRO A 98 -21.77 0.18 -10.16
C PRO A 98 -21.36 -1.23 -10.62
N VAL A 99 -22.02 -1.69 -11.66
CA VAL A 99 -21.76 -2.98 -12.28
C VAL A 99 -21.41 -2.78 -13.74
N ARG A 100 -20.66 -3.72 -14.28
CA ARG A 100 -20.39 -3.77 -15.70
C ARG A 100 -20.74 -5.14 -16.26
N VAL A 101 -21.43 -5.13 -17.41
CA VAL A 101 -21.74 -6.33 -18.17
C VAL A 101 -20.58 -6.67 -19.10
N PHE A 102 -20.13 -7.92 -19.05
CA PHE A 102 -19.14 -8.44 -19.98
C PHE A 102 -19.64 -9.62 -20.77
N TRP A 103 -19.21 -9.69 -22.03
CA TRP A 103 -19.27 -10.86 -22.89
C TRP A 103 -17.89 -11.50 -22.96
N TYR A 104 -17.82 -12.82 -22.77
CA TYR A 104 -16.58 -13.58 -22.85
C TYR A 104 -16.73 -14.86 -23.68
N GLN A 105 -15.60 -15.40 -24.14
CA GLN A 105 -15.48 -16.62 -24.92
C GLN A 105 -14.36 -17.49 -24.33
N PHE A 106 -14.65 -18.77 -24.06
CA PHE A 106 -13.60 -19.73 -23.70
C PHE A 106 -12.77 -20.13 -24.92
N MET A 107 -11.46 -20.20 -24.71
CA MET A 107 -10.48 -20.63 -25.70
C MET A 107 -9.72 -21.84 -25.15
N GLN A 108 -9.49 -22.85 -26.00
CA GLN A 108 -8.69 -24.03 -25.67
C GLN A 108 -7.28 -23.89 -26.26
N GLU A 109 -6.24 -24.17 -25.48
CA GLU A 109 -4.87 -24.17 -26.02
C GLU A 109 -4.71 -25.24 -27.11
N GLY A 110 -4.19 -24.83 -28.28
CA GLY A 110 -3.78 -25.75 -29.36
C GLY A 110 -4.88 -26.24 -30.32
N VAL A 111 -6.12 -25.75 -30.24
CA VAL A 111 -7.21 -26.15 -31.17
C VAL A 111 -7.58 -24.99 -32.11
N PRO A 112 -7.57 -25.18 -33.45
CA PRO A 112 -8.03 -24.17 -34.40
C PRO A 112 -9.51 -23.80 -34.18
N ALA A 113 -9.80 -22.50 -34.21
CA ALA A 113 -11.04 -21.85 -33.78
C ALA A 113 -12.33 -22.17 -34.56
N THR A 114 -12.38 -23.21 -35.41
CA THR A 114 -13.48 -23.39 -36.36
C THR A 114 -14.72 -24.08 -35.79
N ASN A 115 -14.64 -24.75 -34.64
CA ASN A 115 -15.76 -25.57 -34.12
C ASN A 115 -16.22 -25.28 -32.69
N GLN A 116 -15.74 -24.22 -32.03
CA GLN A 116 -16.23 -23.89 -30.69
C GLN A 116 -17.32 -22.82 -30.77
N THR A 117 -18.57 -23.24 -30.59
CA THR A 117 -19.72 -22.34 -30.41
C THR A 117 -19.59 -21.63 -29.07
N SER A 118 -18.94 -20.47 -29.10
CA SER A 118 -18.94 -19.51 -28.00
C SER A 118 -20.36 -19.10 -27.69
N THR A 119 -20.88 -19.49 -26.53
CA THR A 119 -22.10 -18.88 -25.99
C THR A 119 -21.65 -17.70 -25.14
N PRO A 120 -21.77 -16.47 -25.64
CA PRO A 120 -21.30 -15.31 -24.92
C PRO A 120 -22.24 -15.15 -23.71
N PHE A 121 -21.67 -15.11 -22.51
CA PHE A 121 -22.44 -15.09 -21.25
C PHE A 121 -22.30 -13.73 -20.58
N ARG A 122 -23.40 -13.28 -19.95
CA ARG A 122 -23.51 -11.99 -19.26
C ARG A 122 -23.00 -12.12 -17.84
N LEU A 123 -21.89 -11.47 -17.53
CA LEU A 123 -21.37 -11.38 -16.17
C LEU A 123 -21.49 -9.96 -15.62
N VAL A 124 -21.97 -9.84 -14.38
CA VAL A 124 -22.14 -8.57 -13.65
C VAL A 124 -20.97 -8.42 -12.66
N VAL A 125 -20.00 -7.58 -12.98
CA VAL A 125 -18.77 -7.38 -12.19
C VAL A 125 -18.84 -6.07 -11.40
N ARG A 126 -18.38 -6.09 -10.15
CA ARG A 126 -18.29 -4.88 -9.31
C ARG A 126 -17.11 -4.03 -9.75
N THR A 127 -17.22 -2.71 -9.61
CA THR A 127 -16.17 -1.78 -10.06
C THR A 127 -15.25 -1.31 -8.94
N ASP A 128 -15.30 -1.91 -7.75
CA ASP A 128 -14.48 -1.54 -6.57
C ASP A 128 -13.14 -2.30 -6.47
N GLN A 129 -12.97 -3.34 -7.31
CA GLN A 129 -11.76 -4.15 -7.50
C GLN A 129 -11.24 -4.05 -8.95
N PRO A 130 -10.01 -4.52 -9.24
CA PRO A 130 -9.53 -4.61 -10.61
C PRO A 130 -10.46 -5.53 -11.42
N VAL A 131 -11.07 -4.98 -12.48
CA VAL A 131 -12.12 -5.63 -13.29
C VAL A 131 -11.74 -7.04 -13.73
N ILE A 132 -10.45 -7.29 -14.00
CA ILE A 132 -9.93 -8.59 -14.41
C ILE A 132 -10.02 -9.62 -13.28
N TYR A 133 -9.70 -9.23 -12.03
CA TYR A 133 -9.79 -10.11 -10.87
C TYR A 133 -11.23 -10.56 -10.62
N ASP A 134 -12.18 -9.62 -10.65
CA ASP A 134 -13.58 -9.94 -10.43
C ASP A 134 -14.15 -10.79 -11.58
N LEU A 135 -13.72 -10.54 -12.81
CA LEU A 135 -14.05 -11.36 -13.96
C LEU A 135 -13.52 -12.79 -13.81
N GLN A 136 -12.25 -12.98 -13.42
CA GLN A 136 -11.67 -14.31 -13.16
C GLN A 136 -12.41 -15.03 -12.02
N ARG A 137 -12.63 -14.34 -10.90
CA ARG A 137 -13.31 -14.89 -9.73
C ARG A 137 -14.73 -15.32 -10.06
N ALA A 138 -15.49 -14.49 -10.76
CA ALA A 138 -16.86 -14.82 -11.11
C ALA A 138 -16.93 -15.96 -12.12
N ILE A 139 -16.02 -16.02 -13.10
CA ILE A 139 -15.91 -17.17 -14.01
C ILE A 139 -15.57 -18.45 -13.24
N SER A 140 -14.59 -18.42 -12.33
CA SER A 140 -14.23 -19.54 -11.46
C SER A 140 -15.41 -20.00 -10.60
N THR A 141 -16.11 -19.06 -9.96
CA THR A 141 -17.19 -19.37 -9.02
C THR A 141 -18.47 -19.86 -9.71
N GLU A 142 -18.88 -19.23 -10.81
CA GLU A 142 -20.18 -19.48 -11.43
C GLU A 142 -20.14 -20.57 -12.52
N ARG A 143 -18.98 -20.83 -13.12
CA ARG A 143 -18.87 -21.69 -14.31
C ARG A 143 -17.84 -22.81 -14.21
N LEU A 144 -16.80 -22.60 -13.41
CA LEU A 144 -15.61 -23.44 -13.39
C LEU A 144 -15.27 -23.86 -11.95
N ALA A 145 -16.27 -24.41 -11.26
CA ALA A 145 -16.16 -24.82 -9.87
C ALA A 145 -14.94 -25.72 -9.63
N GLY A 146 -14.03 -25.28 -8.75
CA GLY A 146 -12.81 -26.00 -8.37
C GLY A 146 -11.54 -25.58 -9.10
N LEU A 147 -11.60 -24.61 -10.02
CA LEU A 147 -10.41 -23.99 -10.61
C LEU A 147 -9.97 -22.76 -9.80
N ASP A 148 -8.68 -22.70 -9.49
CA ASP A 148 -8.09 -21.53 -8.83
C ASP A 148 -8.06 -20.34 -9.80
N VAL A 149 -8.19 -19.13 -9.27
CA VAL A 149 -8.19 -17.87 -10.04
C VAL A 149 -6.91 -17.75 -10.88
N ASP A 150 -5.80 -18.28 -10.36
CA ASP A 150 -4.48 -18.27 -11.01
C ASP A 150 -4.39 -19.21 -12.23
N GLN A 151 -5.39 -20.07 -12.45
CA GLN A 151 -5.47 -20.97 -13.60
C GLN A 151 -6.23 -20.35 -14.79
N LEU A 152 -6.80 -19.15 -14.60
CA LEU A 152 -7.57 -18.43 -15.62
C LEU A 152 -6.77 -17.27 -16.20
N PHE A 153 -6.54 -17.30 -17.51
CA PHE A 153 -5.94 -16.20 -18.25
C PHE A 153 -7.00 -15.48 -19.06
N ILE A 154 -7.04 -14.16 -18.97
CA ILE A 154 -7.98 -13.31 -19.71
C ILE A 154 -7.22 -12.52 -20.75
N TYR A 155 -7.72 -12.50 -21.97
CA TYR A 155 -7.17 -11.75 -23.09
C TYR A 155 -8.23 -10.74 -23.55
N ALA A 156 -7.79 -9.56 -23.96
CA ALA A 156 -8.67 -8.47 -24.36
C ALA A 156 -9.60 -8.86 -25.53
N ASN A 157 -9.10 -9.66 -26.46
CA ASN A 157 -9.80 -10.16 -27.64
C ASN A 157 -9.04 -11.35 -28.22
N LYS A 158 -9.51 -11.84 -29.37
CA LYS A 158 -8.88 -12.95 -30.09
C LYS A 158 -7.46 -12.62 -30.56
N GLU A 159 -7.20 -11.41 -31.06
CA GLU A 159 -5.85 -10.99 -31.50
C GLU A 159 -4.83 -11.05 -30.35
N ALA A 160 -5.22 -10.60 -29.15
CA ALA A 160 -4.39 -10.68 -27.96
C ALA A 160 -4.16 -12.14 -27.52
N PHE A 161 -5.16 -13.00 -27.66
CA PHE A 161 -5.02 -14.44 -27.43
C PHE A 161 -4.05 -15.09 -28.42
N ASP A 162 -4.21 -14.82 -29.72
CA ASP A 162 -3.35 -15.36 -30.78
C ASP A 162 -1.89 -14.85 -30.63
N ALA A 163 -1.71 -13.62 -30.14
CA ALA A 163 -0.41 -13.04 -29.78
C ALA A 163 0.12 -13.50 -28.40
N ASN A 164 -0.61 -14.36 -27.68
CA ASN A 164 -0.33 -14.82 -26.33
C ASN A 164 0.03 -13.68 -25.35
N THR A 165 -0.74 -12.60 -25.39
CA THR A 165 -0.57 -11.40 -24.55
C THR A 165 -1.76 -11.28 -23.58
N PRO A 166 -1.75 -12.00 -22.44
CA PRO A 166 -2.84 -11.94 -21.48
C PRO A 166 -2.87 -10.59 -20.74
N LEU A 167 -4.06 -10.18 -20.33
CA LEU A 167 -4.28 -9.05 -19.46
C LEU A 167 -3.82 -9.38 -18.04
N ARG A 168 -3.13 -8.42 -17.43
CA ARG A 168 -2.75 -8.45 -16.01
C ARG A 168 -3.93 -7.97 -15.16
N LEU A 169 -3.89 -8.30 -13.86
CA LEU A 169 -4.96 -7.96 -12.92
C LEU A 169 -5.38 -6.48 -12.97
N PHE A 170 -4.44 -5.56 -13.18
CA PHE A 170 -4.69 -4.12 -13.18
C PHE A 170 -4.80 -3.50 -14.59
N ASP A 171 -4.77 -4.30 -15.64
CA ASP A 171 -4.90 -3.77 -17.00
C ASP A 171 -6.34 -3.28 -17.23
N PRO A 172 -6.50 -2.11 -17.88
CA PRO A 172 -7.83 -1.60 -18.17
C PRO A 172 -8.50 -2.46 -19.23
N LEU A 173 -9.72 -2.94 -18.94
CA LEU A 173 -10.49 -3.70 -19.94
C LEU A 173 -11.05 -2.81 -21.06
N GLY A 174 -11.03 -1.48 -20.91
CA GLY A 174 -11.41 -0.55 -21.98
C GLY A 174 -12.80 -0.86 -22.54
N ILE A 175 -12.93 -1.00 -23.85
CA ILE A 175 -14.17 -1.39 -24.57
C ILE A 175 -14.32 -2.90 -24.76
N HIS A 176 -13.36 -3.70 -24.31
CA HIS A 176 -13.36 -5.15 -24.52
C HIS A 176 -14.45 -5.82 -23.67
N GLY A 177 -15.07 -6.86 -24.23
CA GLY A 177 -16.21 -7.55 -23.63
C GLY A 177 -17.51 -6.73 -23.65
N SER A 178 -17.57 -5.59 -24.36
CA SER A 178 -18.77 -4.74 -24.39
C SER A 178 -19.90 -5.28 -25.26
N SER A 179 -19.60 -6.13 -26.24
CA SER A 179 -20.58 -6.74 -27.12
C SER A 179 -20.25 -8.19 -27.46
N LYS A 180 -21.22 -8.89 -28.04
CA LYS A 180 -21.05 -10.26 -28.54
C LYS A 180 -20.00 -10.35 -29.66
N GLU A 181 -19.82 -9.28 -30.42
CA GLU A 181 -18.85 -9.17 -31.52
C GLU A 181 -17.44 -8.83 -31.02
N ASN A 182 -17.32 -8.37 -29.77
CA ASN A 182 -16.04 -8.04 -29.13
C ASN A 182 -15.93 -8.68 -27.73
N PRO A 183 -15.98 -10.03 -27.62
CA PRO A 183 -15.87 -10.71 -26.33
C PRO A 183 -14.41 -10.72 -25.85
N VAL A 184 -14.22 -10.79 -24.53
CA VAL A 184 -12.92 -11.13 -23.95
C VAL A 184 -12.67 -12.64 -24.09
N CYS A 185 -11.42 -13.03 -24.32
CA CYS A 185 -11.05 -14.44 -24.44
C CYS A 185 -10.55 -14.98 -23.11
N VAL A 186 -11.03 -16.14 -22.68
CA VAL A 186 -10.70 -16.76 -21.39
C VAL A 186 -10.10 -18.14 -21.62
N VAL A 187 -8.92 -18.39 -21.07
CA VAL A 187 -8.19 -19.65 -21.21
C VAL A 187 -8.01 -20.27 -19.83
N VAL A 188 -8.35 -21.55 -19.72
CA VAL A 188 -8.02 -22.37 -18.54
C VAL A 188 -6.70 -23.07 -18.81
N ARG A 189 -5.64 -22.77 -18.05
CA ARG A 189 -4.41 -23.57 -18.09
C ARG A 189 -4.49 -24.69 -17.06
N VAL A 190 -4.44 -25.93 -17.55
CA VAL A 190 -4.23 -27.09 -16.68
C VAL A 190 -2.79 -27.02 -16.17
N ALA A 191 -2.61 -26.88 -14.86
CA ALA A 191 -1.27 -26.79 -14.25
C ALA A 191 -0.41 -28.01 -14.62
N ALA A 192 0.88 -27.78 -14.91
CA ALA A 192 1.83 -28.84 -15.20
C ALA A 192 1.86 -29.89 -14.08
N PRO A 193 1.98 -31.19 -14.39
CA PRO A 193 1.99 -32.25 -13.39
C PRO A 193 3.13 -32.03 -12.39
N VAL A 194 2.86 -32.21 -11.10
CA VAL A 194 3.87 -32.14 -10.04
C VAL A 194 4.52 -33.51 -9.83
N ARG A 195 5.82 -33.54 -9.52
CA ARG A 195 6.60 -34.74 -9.20
C ARG A 195 7.40 -34.56 -7.92
N ASP A 196 7.73 -35.67 -7.27
CA ASP A 196 8.68 -35.68 -6.16
C ASP A 196 10.11 -35.57 -6.71
N VAL A 197 10.89 -34.65 -6.14
CA VAL A 197 12.30 -34.41 -6.44
C VAL A 197 13.13 -34.69 -5.19
N TRP A 198 14.00 -35.68 -5.28
CA TRP A 198 14.92 -36.07 -4.21
C TRP A 198 16.17 -35.21 -4.24
N TYR A 199 16.56 -34.69 -3.08
CA TYR A 199 17.73 -33.85 -2.90
C TYR A 199 18.51 -34.24 -1.63
N GLU A 200 19.77 -33.85 -1.59
CA GLU A 200 20.64 -34.03 -0.45
C GLU A 200 21.28 -32.68 -0.10
N LEU A 201 21.06 -32.22 1.13
CA LEU A 201 21.61 -30.96 1.62
C LEU A 201 22.98 -31.17 2.26
N ILE A 202 24.01 -30.47 1.78
CA ILE A 202 25.36 -30.50 2.31
C ILE A 202 25.71 -29.12 2.89
N ASP A 203 26.14 -29.08 4.15
CA ASP A 203 26.61 -27.87 4.82
C ASP A 203 28.08 -27.99 5.24
N ASP A 204 28.94 -27.09 4.75
CA ASP A 204 30.39 -27.05 5.04
C ASP A 204 30.74 -26.68 6.51
N GLY A 205 29.73 -26.43 7.36
CA GLY A 205 29.86 -26.00 8.76
C GLY A 205 29.44 -27.02 9.84
N LEU A 206 28.89 -28.17 9.48
CA LEU A 206 28.43 -29.19 10.43
C LEU A 206 29.35 -30.41 10.41
N SER A 207 29.96 -30.73 11.56
CA SER A 207 30.61 -32.01 11.78
C SER A 207 29.58 -33.15 11.72
N ASP A 208 29.80 -34.11 10.83
CA ASP A 208 29.28 -35.49 10.83
C ASP A 208 27.76 -35.70 11.02
N LYS A 209 26.90 -34.83 10.49
CA LYS A 209 25.51 -35.22 10.21
C LYS A 209 25.46 -35.96 8.87
N LYS A 210 25.08 -37.24 8.92
CA LYS A 210 24.87 -38.12 7.76
C LYS A 210 24.14 -37.39 6.61
N ARG A 211 24.72 -37.51 5.41
CA ARG A 211 24.10 -37.30 4.09
C ARG A 211 22.78 -38.10 4.00
N ILE A 212 21.64 -37.48 4.32
CA ILE A 212 20.32 -38.14 4.26
C ILE A 212 19.51 -37.47 3.15
N PRO A 213 19.22 -38.19 2.05
CA PRO A 213 18.35 -37.67 0.99
C PRO A 213 16.92 -37.48 1.47
N ASP A 214 16.33 -36.35 1.10
CA ASP A 214 14.96 -35.92 1.39
C ASP A 214 14.23 -35.55 0.08
N CYS A 215 12.91 -35.36 0.12
CA CYS A 215 12.10 -35.10 -1.08
C CYS A 215 11.24 -33.83 -1.00
N ILE A 216 11.05 -33.15 -2.13
CA ILE A 216 10.15 -32.00 -2.29
C ILE A 216 9.30 -32.15 -3.54
N ARG A 217 8.07 -31.63 -3.50
CA ARG A 217 7.18 -31.62 -4.66
C ARG A 217 7.39 -30.37 -5.48
N LEU A 218 7.71 -30.55 -6.75
CA LEU A 218 7.90 -29.48 -7.72
C LEU A 218 7.14 -29.78 -9.01
N LYS A 219 6.94 -28.75 -9.84
CA LYS A 219 6.39 -28.93 -11.19
C LYS A 219 7.33 -29.80 -12.03
N SER A 220 6.80 -30.53 -13.00
CA SER A 220 7.60 -31.42 -13.87
C SER A 220 8.67 -30.67 -14.66
N ASP A 221 8.40 -29.41 -15.01
CA ASP A 221 9.26 -28.48 -15.75
C ASP A 221 10.07 -27.55 -14.84
N ALA A 222 10.19 -27.90 -13.56
CA ALA A 222 10.82 -27.02 -12.57
C ALA A 222 12.29 -26.75 -12.89
N ARG A 223 12.75 -25.56 -12.49
CA ARG A 223 14.14 -25.12 -12.67
C ARG A 223 14.93 -25.14 -11.37
N VAL A 224 16.25 -24.95 -11.48
CA VAL A 224 17.15 -24.86 -10.33
C VAL A 224 16.73 -23.76 -9.34
N CYS A 225 16.23 -22.61 -9.79
CA CYS A 225 15.72 -21.55 -8.88
C CYS A 225 14.55 -22.03 -8.01
N GLU A 226 13.57 -22.70 -8.60
CA GLU A 226 12.39 -23.20 -7.88
C GLU A 226 12.76 -24.33 -6.92
N LEU A 227 13.73 -25.17 -7.30
CA LEU A 227 14.33 -26.16 -6.41
C LEU A 227 15.00 -25.49 -5.20
N ARG A 228 15.81 -24.44 -5.42
CA ARG A 228 16.48 -23.70 -4.35
C ARG A 228 15.47 -23.09 -3.38
N ASP A 229 14.42 -22.46 -3.88
CA ASP A 229 13.39 -21.85 -3.03
C ASP A 229 12.62 -22.90 -2.23
N ALA A 230 12.30 -24.05 -2.83
CA ALA A 230 11.62 -25.15 -2.15
C ALA A 230 12.51 -25.81 -1.08
N VAL A 231 13.78 -26.09 -1.38
CA VAL A 231 14.75 -26.62 -0.41
C VAL A 231 15.00 -25.60 0.70
N PHE A 232 15.17 -24.33 0.37
CA PHE A 232 15.35 -23.26 1.36
C PHE A 232 14.15 -23.13 2.30
N THR A 233 12.94 -23.23 1.75
CA THR A 233 11.70 -23.18 2.54
C THR A 233 11.60 -24.40 3.45
N LYS A 234 11.89 -25.61 2.93
CA LYS A 234 11.79 -26.86 3.70
C LYS A 234 12.87 -26.96 4.79
N CYS A 235 14.10 -26.56 4.48
CA CYS A 235 15.26 -26.62 5.36
C CYS A 235 15.60 -25.27 6.00
N HIS A 236 14.62 -24.36 6.11
CA HIS A 236 14.87 -23.00 6.61
C HIS A 236 15.56 -22.99 7.98
N ALA A 237 15.23 -23.94 8.86
CA ALA A 237 15.85 -24.08 10.17
C ALA A 237 17.36 -24.44 10.11
N ASP A 238 17.80 -25.18 9.09
CA ASP A 238 19.20 -25.56 8.87
C ASP A 238 19.96 -24.52 8.03
N LEU A 239 19.24 -23.62 7.34
CA LEU A 239 19.79 -22.61 6.42
C LEU A 239 19.66 -21.17 6.94
N VAL A 240 19.53 -21.00 8.26
CA VAL A 240 19.39 -19.68 8.92
C VAL A 240 20.53 -18.74 8.51
N GLY A 241 20.16 -17.54 8.06
CA GLY A 241 21.11 -16.52 7.62
C GLY A 241 21.63 -16.68 6.19
N ARG A 242 21.16 -17.70 5.44
CA ARG A 242 21.47 -17.88 4.01
C ARG A 242 20.31 -17.40 3.14
N SER A 243 20.55 -17.31 1.85
CA SER A 243 19.52 -17.05 0.83
C SER A 243 19.39 -18.27 -0.07
N SER A 244 18.19 -18.55 -0.59
CA SER A 244 18.00 -19.60 -1.60
C SER A 244 18.94 -19.43 -2.80
N VAL A 245 19.22 -18.19 -3.20
CA VAL A 245 20.14 -17.86 -4.31
C VAL A 245 21.59 -18.24 -4.00
N SER A 246 21.97 -18.34 -2.73
CA SER A 246 23.34 -18.70 -2.31
C SER A 246 23.61 -20.21 -2.31
N LEU A 247 22.61 -21.05 -2.56
CA LEU A 247 22.76 -22.50 -2.58
C LEU A 247 23.36 -22.96 -3.92
N ASN A 248 24.44 -23.74 -3.89
CA ASN A 248 24.97 -24.39 -5.09
C ASN A 248 24.21 -25.69 -5.34
N VAL A 249 23.84 -25.96 -6.59
CA VAL A 249 23.10 -27.17 -6.97
C VAL A 249 23.93 -27.97 -7.95
N PHE A 250 24.13 -29.25 -7.70
CA PHE A 250 24.86 -30.18 -8.56
C PHE A 250 23.93 -31.32 -8.96
N SER A 251 24.12 -31.90 -10.14
CA SER A 251 23.22 -32.93 -10.66
C SER A 251 23.13 -34.17 -9.78
N ASP A 252 24.22 -34.52 -9.11
CA ASP A 252 24.38 -35.71 -8.27
C ASP A 252 25.65 -35.61 -7.40
N THR A 253 25.91 -36.65 -6.60
CA THR A 253 27.08 -36.74 -5.70
C THR A 253 28.41 -36.78 -6.46
N ALA A 254 28.48 -37.42 -7.64
CA ALA A 254 29.73 -37.47 -8.41
C ALA A 254 30.09 -36.09 -8.97
N ALA A 255 29.08 -35.35 -9.46
CA ALA A 255 29.21 -33.95 -9.88
C ALA A 255 29.67 -33.02 -8.76
N PHE A 256 29.25 -33.28 -7.52
CA PHE A 256 29.68 -32.52 -6.34
C PHE A 256 31.13 -32.84 -5.93
N GLU A 257 31.55 -34.11 -5.99
CA GLU A 257 32.88 -34.55 -5.54
C GLU A 257 33.99 -34.29 -6.58
N GLU A 258 33.63 -34.05 -7.84
CA GLU A 258 34.57 -33.73 -8.91
C GLU A 258 35.05 -32.27 -8.80
N VAL A 259 36.34 -32.09 -8.47
CA VAL A 259 36.99 -30.78 -8.21
C VAL A 259 36.84 -29.75 -9.35
N VAL A 260 36.47 -30.18 -10.55
CA VAL A 260 36.40 -29.35 -11.78
C VAL A 260 34.97 -28.94 -12.13
N GLN A 261 33.93 -29.59 -11.60
CA GLN A 261 32.56 -29.31 -12.00
C GLN A 261 31.98 -28.04 -11.35
N LYS A 262 31.37 -27.20 -12.19
CA LYS A 262 30.64 -26.00 -11.75
C LYS A 262 29.21 -26.36 -11.36
N PRO A 263 28.61 -25.67 -10.37
CA PRO A 263 27.19 -25.79 -10.07
C PRO A 263 26.30 -25.55 -11.29
N LEU A 264 25.12 -26.15 -11.30
CA LEU A 264 24.08 -25.90 -12.29
C LEU A 264 23.64 -24.43 -12.25
N GLU A 265 23.47 -23.85 -13.43
CA GLU A 265 22.98 -22.48 -13.59
C GLU A 265 21.52 -22.35 -13.14
N MET A 266 21.14 -21.15 -12.69
CA MET A 266 19.82 -20.88 -12.08
C MET A 266 18.63 -21.26 -12.97
N ASP A 267 18.78 -21.09 -14.29
CA ASP A 267 17.74 -21.38 -15.29
C ASP A 267 17.82 -22.81 -15.85
N SER A 268 18.74 -23.64 -15.36
CA SER A 268 18.85 -25.03 -15.81
C SER A 268 17.59 -25.81 -15.43
N SER A 269 17.12 -26.64 -16.36
CA SER A 269 16.04 -27.58 -16.11
C SER A 269 16.53 -28.71 -15.20
N ILE A 270 15.66 -29.15 -14.28
CA ILE A 270 15.93 -30.30 -13.40
C ILE A 270 15.07 -31.52 -13.75
N ASP A 271 14.34 -31.51 -14.86
CA ASP A 271 13.28 -32.47 -15.23
C ASP A 271 13.72 -33.95 -15.15
N LYS A 272 15.01 -34.21 -15.40
CA LYS A 272 15.61 -35.56 -15.40
C LYS A 272 16.44 -35.88 -14.15
N LEU A 273 16.46 -34.99 -13.16
CA LEU A 273 17.28 -35.07 -11.96
C LEU A 273 16.43 -35.34 -10.72
N GLY A 274 17.04 -35.93 -9.69
CA GLY A 274 16.39 -36.19 -8.40
C GLY A 274 15.21 -37.16 -8.49
N LEU A 275 15.22 -38.08 -9.47
CA LEU A 275 14.11 -38.99 -9.72
C LEU A 275 13.99 -40.11 -8.67
N SER A 276 15.02 -40.34 -7.87
CA SER A 276 15.02 -41.36 -6.84
C SER A 276 15.92 -41.00 -5.66
N LYS A 277 15.66 -41.66 -4.53
CA LYS A 277 16.47 -41.53 -3.31
C LYS A 277 17.93 -41.96 -3.50
N SER A 278 18.22 -42.83 -4.48
CA SER A 278 19.57 -43.30 -4.80
C SER A 278 20.32 -42.42 -5.81
N GLY A 279 19.64 -41.43 -6.40
CA GLY A 279 20.23 -40.41 -7.27
C GLY A 279 19.68 -39.01 -6.94
N PRO A 280 19.92 -38.51 -5.71
CA PRO A 280 19.44 -37.20 -5.30
C PRO A 280 20.26 -36.08 -5.95
N ILE A 281 19.61 -34.93 -6.15
CA ILE A 281 20.29 -33.68 -6.49
C ILE A 281 21.09 -33.21 -5.27
N VAL A 282 22.34 -32.83 -5.43
CA VAL A 282 23.12 -32.29 -4.31
C VAL A 282 22.93 -30.78 -4.22
N VAL A 283 22.48 -30.31 -3.06
CA VAL A 283 22.34 -28.89 -2.74
C VAL A 283 23.39 -28.56 -1.69
N GLN A 284 24.46 -27.87 -2.09
CA GLN A 284 25.50 -27.42 -1.18
C GLN A 284 25.17 -26.01 -0.71
N ALA A 285 25.18 -25.82 0.61
CA ALA A 285 25.12 -24.52 1.23
C ALA A 285 26.58 -24.07 1.52
N PRO A 286 27.15 -23.11 0.77
CA PRO A 286 28.56 -22.73 0.89
C PRO A 286 28.87 -22.10 2.26
N ARG A 287 30.11 -22.32 2.74
CA ARG A 287 30.66 -21.72 3.97
C ARG A 287 30.44 -20.21 3.99
N ALA A 288 29.66 -19.73 4.95
CA ALA A 288 29.51 -18.31 5.21
C ALA A 288 30.90 -17.73 5.54
N HIS A 289 31.42 -16.82 4.71
CA HIS A 289 32.53 -15.95 5.09
C HIS A 289 32.10 -15.15 6.30
N LYS A 290 32.45 -15.58 7.53
CA LYS A 290 32.02 -15.00 8.82
C LYS A 290 31.54 -13.55 8.66
N PRO A 291 30.25 -13.33 8.37
CA PRO A 291 29.60 -12.11 8.75
C PRO A 291 29.35 -12.31 10.24
N THR A 292 29.69 -11.31 11.03
CA THR A 292 29.34 -11.25 12.45
C THR A 292 27.93 -11.78 12.63
N ALA A 293 27.79 -12.90 13.34
CA ALA A 293 26.56 -13.67 13.40
C ALA A 293 25.37 -12.79 13.78
N THR A 294 24.42 -12.58 12.88
CA THR A 294 23.03 -12.31 13.26
C THR A 294 22.40 -13.65 13.64
N PHE A 295 22.83 -14.13 14.80
CA PHE A 295 21.94 -14.81 15.72
C PHE A 295 20.72 -13.88 15.87
N ILE A 296 19.54 -14.27 15.38
CA ILE A 296 18.32 -13.76 16.00
C ILE A 296 18.26 -14.55 17.29
N PRO A 297 18.61 -13.95 18.44
CA PRO A 297 18.38 -14.63 19.70
C PRO A 297 16.87 -14.93 19.76
N PRO A 298 16.38 -15.91 20.55
CA PRO A 298 15.04 -15.75 21.10
C PRO A 298 15.03 -14.34 21.64
N MET A 299 14.24 -13.43 21.05
CA MET A 299 14.43 -11.99 21.19
C MET A 299 14.72 -11.76 22.67
N LYS A 300 15.97 -11.40 22.98
CA LYS A 300 16.32 -10.98 24.34
C LYS A 300 15.19 -10.03 24.72
N SER A 301 14.59 -10.23 25.90
CA SER A 301 13.39 -9.47 26.29
C SER A 301 13.57 -8.02 25.83
N LEU A 302 12.57 -7.41 25.20
CA LEU A 302 12.78 -6.12 24.49
C LEU A 302 13.50 -5.07 25.36
N GLU A 303 13.32 -5.18 26.68
CA GLU A 303 14.03 -4.52 27.78
C GLU A 303 15.57 -4.66 27.75
N GLU A 304 16.12 -5.82 27.36
CA GLU A 304 17.56 -6.09 27.24
C GLU A 304 18.23 -5.41 26.02
N VAL A 305 17.45 -4.99 25.01
CA VAL A 305 17.96 -4.31 23.80
C VAL A 305 17.73 -2.79 23.87
N MET A 306 16.86 -2.36 24.78
CA MET A 306 16.63 -0.96 25.11
C MET A 306 17.81 -0.41 25.90
N ALA A 307 18.42 0.66 25.38
CA ALA A 307 19.44 1.40 26.11
C ALA A 307 18.78 2.62 26.79
N PRO A 308 19.21 3.00 28.01
CA PRO A 308 18.89 4.30 28.56
C PRO A 308 19.28 5.40 27.58
N LEU A 309 18.43 6.40 27.41
CA LEU A 309 18.73 7.55 26.55
C LEU A 309 19.80 8.43 27.22
N ILE A 310 21.07 8.04 27.07
CA ILE A 310 22.30 8.81 27.38
C ILE A 310 22.15 9.74 28.61
N GLY A 311 21.87 9.18 29.79
CA GLY A 311 21.85 9.91 31.07
C GLY A 311 20.74 10.97 31.24
N ALA A 312 20.25 11.11 32.47
CA ALA A 312 19.12 12.01 32.81
C ALA A 312 19.26 13.47 32.30
N ASN A 313 20.49 13.96 32.12
CA ASN A 313 20.75 15.32 31.63
C ASN A 313 20.49 15.50 30.12
N GLU A 314 20.66 14.48 29.27
CA GLU A 314 20.30 14.61 27.85
C GLU A 314 18.79 14.49 27.64
N GLU A 315 18.11 13.64 28.43
CA GLU A 315 16.65 13.52 28.46
C GLU A 315 15.97 14.88 28.70
N ILE A 316 16.37 15.59 29.76
CA ILE A 316 15.81 16.90 30.12
C ILE A 316 16.00 17.92 28.98
N LYS A 317 17.15 17.89 28.30
CA LYS A 317 17.45 18.82 27.21
C LYS A 317 16.60 18.54 25.97
N ILE A 318 16.48 17.27 25.57
CA ILE A 318 15.64 16.89 24.43
C ILE A 318 14.18 17.21 24.72
N GLY A 319 13.70 16.90 25.92
CA GLY A 319 12.34 17.24 26.34
C GLY A 319 12.08 18.75 26.30
N ALA A 320 13.02 19.57 26.79
CA ALA A 320 12.88 21.03 26.75
C ALA A 320 12.80 21.60 25.33
N GLU A 321 13.48 20.98 24.35
CA GLU A 321 13.44 21.40 22.94
C GLU A 321 12.09 21.20 22.26
N CYS A 322 11.25 20.26 22.72
CA CYS A 322 9.97 19.96 22.06
C CYS A 322 8.75 20.19 22.94
N SER A 323 8.86 20.28 24.27
CA SER A 323 7.68 20.28 25.18
C SER A 323 6.69 21.41 24.90
N SER A 324 7.17 22.56 24.44
CA SER A 324 6.35 23.73 24.12
C SER A 324 5.94 23.82 22.64
N LEU A 325 5.98 22.71 21.87
CA LEU A 325 5.73 22.71 20.42
C LEU A 325 4.41 23.40 20.02
N LEU A 326 3.36 23.25 20.83
CA LEU A 326 2.06 23.89 20.60
C LEU A 326 2.06 25.41 20.84
N GLU A 327 3.01 25.91 21.62
CA GLU A 327 3.16 27.33 21.98
C GLU A 327 4.11 28.06 21.02
N TRP A 328 4.73 27.31 20.08
CA TRP A 328 5.63 27.90 19.10
C TRP A 328 4.90 28.89 18.19
N THR A 329 5.42 30.12 18.17
CA THR A 329 4.89 31.22 17.40
C THR A 329 5.32 31.08 15.93
N PRO A 330 4.38 31.09 14.98
CA PRO A 330 4.69 31.14 13.55
C PRO A 330 5.62 32.30 13.18
N GLY A 331 6.49 32.08 12.20
CA GLY A 331 7.46 33.06 11.71
C GLY A 331 8.74 33.16 12.55
N ARG A 332 8.88 32.37 13.61
CA ARG A 332 10.09 32.29 14.45
C ARG A 332 10.96 31.08 14.10
N VAL A 333 12.22 31.16 14.51
CA VAL A 333 13.18 30.05 14.44
C VAL A 333 13.36 29.47 15.83
N TYR A 334 13.28 28.14 15.90
CA TYR A 334 13.50 27.37 17.12
C TYR A 334 14.75 26.51 16.96
N GLU A 335 15.57 26.47 18.00
CA GLU A 335 16.78 25.64 18.04
C GLU A 335 16.45 24.30 18.71
N ILE A 336 16.87 23.21 18.06
CA ILE A 336 16.67 21.83 18.47
C ILE A 336 17.99 21.01 18.39
N PRO A 337 19.10 21.51 18.97
CA PRO A 337 20.42 20.91 18.79
C PRO A 337 20.51 19.46 19.29
N GLN A 338 19.83 19.08 20.38
CA GLN A 338 19.86 17.70 20.88
C GLN A 338 19.05 16.75 20.00
N ILE A 339 17.85 17.15 19.58
CA ILE A 339 17.05 16.38 18.61
C ILE A 339 17.84 16.22 17.30
N HIS A 340 18.49 17.27 16.83
CA HIS A 340 19.32 17.23 15.63
C HIS A 340 20.50 16.27 15.78
N LYS A 341 21.24 16.33 16.90
CA LYS A 341 22.35 15.42 17.21
C LYS A 341 21.89 13.97 17.25
N PHE A 342 20.76 13.69 17.91
CA PHE A 342 20.17 12.36 17.96
C PHE A 342 19.80 11.85 16.55
N MET A 343 19.12 12.69 15.77
CA MET A 343 18.65 12.29 14.44
C MET A 343 19.76 12.17 13.40
N ALA A 344 20.96 12.73 13.64
CA ALA A 344 22.06 12.72 12.68
C ALA A 344 22.43 11.31 12.17
N ARG A 345 22.36 10.29 13.04
CA ARG A 345 22.62 8.87 12.67
C ARG A 345 21.40 8.13 12.12
N LEU A 346 20.23 8.74 12.16
CA LEU A 346 18.93 8.17 11.80
C LEU A 346 18.34 8.84 10.55
N GLY A 347 19.21 9.28 9.63
CA GLY A 347 18.85 9.96 8.39
C GLY A 347 18.62 11.48 8.53
N GLY A 348 18.79 12.05 9.72
CA GLY A 348 18.61 13.48 10.00
C GLY A 348 17.16 13.94 9.97
N CYS A 349 16.91 15.14 10.50
CA CYS A 349 15.60 15.81 10.45
C CYS A 349 15.71 17.29 10.04
N THR A 350 16.83 17.95 10.31
CA THR A 350 17.17 19.32 9.87
C THR A 350 18.65 19.37 9.50
N ARG A 351 19.07 20.39 8.74
CA ARG A 351 20.48 20.59 8.37
C ARG A 351 21.32 21.28 9.44
N SER A 352 20.69 22.09 10.28
CA SER A 352 21.38 23.04 11.18
C SER A 352 20.96 22.93 12.64
N GLY A 353 20.08 21.99 12.98
CA GLY A 353 19.43 21.97 14.29
C GLY A 353 18.52 23.17 14.53
N LYS A 354 18.06 23.84 13.46
CA LYS A 354 17.10 24.95 13.55
C LYS A 354 15.86 24.65 12.72
N VAL A 355 14.72 25.12 13.19
CA VAL A 355 13.40 24.96 12.55
C VAL A 355 12.76 26.33 12.41
N TYR A 356 12.46 26.75 11.18
CA TYR A 356 11.56 27.88 10.95
C TYR A 356 10.13 27.35 11.02
N TRP A 357 9.36 27.84 11.98
CA TRP A 357 8.01 27.34 12.25
C TRP A 357 6.98 28.17 11.49
N ARG A 358 6.20 27.58 10.58
CA ARG A 358 5.15 28.29 9.85
C ARG A 358 3.78 28.04 10.45
N GLU A 359 2.82 28.83 9.97
CA GLU A 359 1.41 28.68 10.33
C GLU A 359 0.87 27.32 9.87
N GLU A 360 1.36 26.79 8.74
CA GLU A 360 0.98 25.47 8.24
C GLU A 360 1.42 24.34 9.17
N GLU A 361 2.68 24.31 9.61
CA GLU A 361 3.13 23.30 10.57
C GLU A 361 2.34 23.39 11.88
N ARG A 362 2.11 24.61 12.40
CA ARG A 362 1.30 24.83 13.61
C ARG A 362 -0.10 24.24 13.45
N ARG A 363 -0.80 24.55 12.35
CA ARG A 363 -2.17 24.05 12.11
C ARG A 363 -2.22 22.53 11.99
N VAL A 364 -1.29 21.93 11.27
CA VAL A 364 -1.23 20.47 11.14
C VAL A 364 -0.97 19.82 12.50
N VAL A 365 -0.01 20.32 13.28
CA VAL A 365 0.26 19.80 14.64
C VAL A 365 -0.94 19.97 15.56
N SER A 366 -1.56 21.15 15.60
CA SER A 366 -2.74 21.40 16.43
C SER A 366 -3.89 20.45 16.09
N LEU A 367 -4.17 20.25 14.80
CA LEU A 367 -5.24 19.35 14.35
C LEU A 367 -4.97 17.89 14.74
N LEU A 368 -3.73 17.41 14.54
CA LEU A 368 -3.36 16.04 14.90
C LEU A 368 -3.48 15.81 16.41
N LEU A 369 -2.94 16.74 17.21
CA LEU A 369 -2.93 16.60 18.66
C LEU A 369 -4.32 16.76 19.29
N SER A 370 -5.16 17.68 18.81
CA SER A 370 -6.53 17.81 19.32
C SER A 370 -7.39 16.59 19.00
N THR A 371 -7.11 15.92 17.87
CA THR A 371 -7.84 14.71 17.48
C THR A 371 -7.38 13.50 18.29
N TRP A 372 -6.09 13.38 18.58
CA TRP A 372 -5.53 12.26 19.33
C TRP A 372 -5.69 12.40 20.84
N PHE A 373 -5.75 13.63 21.35
CA PHE A 373 -5.87 13.95 22.77
C PHE A 373 -6.98 14.99 22.97
N PRO A 374 -8.26 14.62 22.76
CA PRO A 374 -9.39 15.54 22.96
C PRO A 374 -9.54 15.93 24.44
N GLU A 375 -10.19 17.07 24.69
CA GLU A 375 -10.39 17.57 26.05
C GLU A 375 -11.41 16.72 26.82
N PRO A 376 -11.30 16.65 28.17
CA PRO A 376 -12.24 15.90 28.99
C PRO A 376 -13.67 16.45 28.83
N GLY A 377 -14.60 15.61 28.34
CA GLY A 377 -16.01 15.97 28.14
C GLY A 377 -16.43 16.11 26.68
N GLU A 378 -15.48 16.11 25.73
CA GLU A 378 -15.80 15.79 24.34
C GLU A 378 -16.10 14.29 24.23
N ASN A 379 -17.17 13.91 23.52
CA ASN A 379 -17.49 12.50 23.28
C ASN A 379 -16.23 11.77 22.80
N ILE A 380 -15.88 10.66 23.46
CA ILE A 380 -14.80 9.76 23.05
C ILE A 380 -15.19 9.21 21.67
N ASN A 381 -14.84 9.95 20.63
CA ASN A 381 -15.14 9.58 19.25
C ASN A 381 -14.24 8.40 18.87
N ASP A 382 -14.73 7.55 17.96
CA ASP A 382 -13.96 6.57 17.17
C ASP A 382 -12.67 7.15 16.56
N ASN A 383 -12.55 8.48 16.54
CA ASN A 383 -11.43 9.28 16.04
C ASN A 383 -10.12 9.12 16.83
N GLN A 384 -10.14 8.76 18.12
CA GLN A 384 -8.90 8.58 18.90
C GLN A 384 -8.06 7.42 18.38
N ASN A 385 -8.68 6.41 17.76
CA ASN A 385 -7.99 5.24 17.20
C ASN A 385 -7.56 5.43 15.74
N LYS A 386 -8.02 6.50 15.08
CA LYS A 386 -7.65 6.77 13.68
C LYS A 386 -6.18 7.12 13.55
N GLY A 387 -5.58 6.62 12.47
CA GLY A 387 -4.27 7.07 12.00
C GLY A 387 -4.39 8.43 11.29
N ALA A 388 -3.26 9.03 10.96
CA ALA A 388 -3.21 10.22 10.12
C ALA A 388 -2.16 10.08 9.01
N ILE A 389 -2.43 10.66 7.84
CA ILE A 389 -1.55 10.69 6.69
C ILE A 389 -1.26 12.14 6.34
N VAL A 390 -0.02 12.57 6.57
CA VAL A 390 0.48 13.88 6.16
C VAL A 390 1.07 13.77 4.76
N ILE A 391 0.41 14.41 3.80
CA ILE A 391 0.83 14.45 2.41
C ILE A 391 1.36 15.82 2.01
N GLY A 392 2.19 15.86 0.96
CA GLY A 392 2.67 17.10 0.35
C GLY A 392 3.90 16.85 -0.51
N SER A 393 4.30 17.83 -1.33
CA SER A 393 5.40 17.66 -2.29
C SER A 393 6.72 17.20 -1.65
N PRO A 394 7.61 16.51 -2.37
CA PRO A 394 8.94 16.18 -1.87
C PRO A 394 9.68 17.42 -1.35
N GLY A 395 10.45 17.25 -0.27
CA GLY A 395 11.35 18.30 0.24
C GLY A 395 10.71 19.45 1.02
N ILE A 396 9.39 19.45 1.28
CA ILE A 396 8.70 20.53 2.02
C ILE A 396 8.80 20.46 3.57
N GLY A 397 9.47 19.45 4.14
CA GLY A 397 9.64 19.34 5.62
C GLY A 397 8.74 18.36 6.37
N LYS A 398 7.98 17.48 5.67
CA LYS A 398 7.12 16.47 6.32
C LYS A 398 7.87 15.55 7.30
N SER A 399 9.05 15.07 6.91
CA SER A 399 9.88 14.22 7.76
C SER A 399 10.37 14.96 9.00
N THR A 400 10.69 16.26 8.87
CA THR A 400 11.05 17.13 10.01
C THR A 400 9.88 17.25 10.98
N LEU A 401 8.67 17.51 10.47
CA LEU A 401 7.44 17.60 11.26
C LEU A 401 7.16 16.28 12.02
N LEU A 402 7.27 15.13 11.33
CA LEU A 402 7.09 13.82 11.95
C LEU A 402 8.11 13.56 13.06
N CYS A 403 9.38 13.89 12.84
CA CYS A 403 10.41 13.73 13.87
C CYS A 403 10.08 14.59 15.09
N LEU A 404 9.78 15.88 14.91
CA LEU A 404 9.40 16.78 16.01
C LEU A 404 8.19 16.25 16.80
N LEU A 405 7.17 15.74 16.09
CA LEU A 405 6.02 15.10 16.72
C LEU A 405 6.39 13.85 17.50
N ALA A 406 7.30 13.00 16.99
CA ALA A 406 7.76 11.80 17.70
C ALA A 406 8.36 12.16 19.08
N PHE A 407 9.23 13.17 19.13
CA PHE A 407 9.78 13.67 20.38
C PHE A 407 8.71 14.29 21.27
N TYR A 408 7.84 15.14 20.72
CA TYR A 408 6.75 15.75 21.48
C TYR A 408 5.83 14.70 22.12
N LEU A 409 5.48 13.64 21.40
CA LEU A 409 4.63 12.56 21.89
C LEU A 409 5.26 11.86 23.10
N VAL A 410 6.55 11.56 23.06
CA VAL A 410 7.25 10.94 24.18
C VAL A 410 7.38 11.91 25.35
N PHE A 411 7.90 13.11 25.12
CA PHE A 411 8.30 14.00 26.21
C PHE A 411 7.13 14.79 26.82
N ALA A 412 6.21 15.28 25.99
CA ALA A 412 5.08 16.09 26.45
C ALA A 412 3.81 15.25 26.70
N ARG A 413 3.62 14.14 25.98
CA ARG A 413 2.40 13.32 26.06
C ARG A 413 2.63 11.94 26.69
N LYS A 414 3.86 11.60 27.07
CA LYS A 414 4.22 10.31 27.67
C LYS A 414 3.75 9.11 26.85
N LYS A 415 3.83 9.22 25.51
CA LYS A 415 3.49 8.15 24.57
C LYS A 415 4.72 7.55 23.92
N ASN A 416 4.83 6.23 24.04
CA ASN A 416 5.88 5.43 23.41
C ASN A 416 5.69 5.43 21.88
N VAL A 417 6.78 5.62 21.13
CA VAL A 417 6.74 5.66 19.67
C VAL A 417 7.76 4.71 19.06
N LEU A 418 7.35 4.06 17.97
CA LEU A 418 8.22 3.36 17.05
C LEU A 418 8.20 4.10 15.72
N VAL A 419 9.35 4.52 15.24
CA VAL A 419 9.48 5.31 14.01
C VAL A 419 10.23 4.50 12.97
N TYR A 420 9.59 4.26 11.83
CA TYR A 420 10.20 3.59 10.69
C TYR A 420 10.28 4.54 9.50
N ARG A 421 11.49 4.74 8.97
CA ARG A 421 11.80 5.76 7.97
C ARG A 421 12.49 5.18 6.75
N LYS A 422 12.00 5.51 5.57
CA LYS A 422 12.57 5.20 4.25
C LYS A 422 13.16 6.48 3.65
N PHE A 423 14.45 6.72 3.89
CA PHE A 423 15.16 7.93 3.47
C PHE A 423 16.61 7.62 3.06
N GLY A 424 16.84 7.31 1.78
CA GLY A 424 18.14 6.83 1.27
C GLY A 424 18.46 5.39 1.71
N SER A 425 18.41 5.13 3.02
CA SER A 425 18.36 3.82 3.65
C SER A 425 17.08 3.69 4.51
N ASN A 426 16.87 2.51 5.08
CA ASN A 426 15.79 2.25 6.02
C ASN A 426 16.31 2.36 7.45
N TYR A 427 15.65 3.17 8.28
CA TYR A 427 15.98 3.39 9.69
C TYR A 427 14.78 3.06 10.55
N LEU A 428 15.00 2.30 11.62
CA LEU A 428 13.99 2.01 12.63
C LEU A 428 14.50 2.51 13.97
N PHE A 429 13.68 3.23 14.73
CA PHE A 429 14.00 3.54 16.10
C PHE A 429 12.77 3.60 16.99
N TYR A 430 12.94 3.19 18.24
CA TYR A 430 11.96 3.30 19.30
C TYR A 430 12.41 4.38 20.29
N LEU A 431 11.45 5.15 20.80
CA LEU A 431 11.64 6.08 21.90
C LEU A 431 10.44 6.02 22.84
N GLY A 432 10.67 5.85 24.14
CA GLY A 432 9.59 5.68 25.10
C GLY A 432 10.09 5.47 26.52
N TYR A 433 9.25 4.94 27.40
CA TYR A 433 9.56 4.73 28.81
C TYR A 433 9.64 3.25 29.15
N ASN A 434 10.57 2.88 30.05
CA ASN A 434 10.58 1.56 30.69
C ASN A 434 9.65 1.53 31.91
N ASN A 435 9.59 0.37 32.58
CA ASN A 435 8.76 0.16 33.77
C ASN A 435 9.16 1.05 34.96
N ASP A 436 10.40 1.53 34.99
CA ASP A 436 10.91 2.43 36.01
C ASP A 436 10.61 3.92 35.69
N GLY A 437 9.96 4.20 34.56
CA GLY A 437 9.62 5.54 34.12
C GLY A 437 10.78 6.32 33.51
N GLU A 438 11.90 5.66 33.19
CA GLU A 438 13.06 6.25 32.53
C GLU A 438 12.89 6.21 31.01
N VAL A 439 13.40 7.24 30.31
CA VAL A 439 13.36 7.26 28.85
C VAL A 439 14.41 6.31 28.29
N VAL A 440 13.94 5.35 27.50
CA VAL A 440 14.74 4.36 26.80
C VAL A 440 14.62 4.48 25.29
N PHE A 441 15.66 4.03 24.60
CA PHE A 441 15.77 4.11 23.16
C PHE A 441 16.36 2.82 22.57
N PHE A 442 15.91 2.52 21.37
CA PHE A 442 16.48 1.48 20.53
C PHE A 442 16.55 2.00 19.10
N SER A 443 17.59 1.64 18.35
CA SER A 443 17.62 1.90 16.91
C SER A 443 18.33 0.82 16.13
N GLN A 444 17.85 0.62 14.91
CA GLN A 444 18.50 -0.16 13.86
C GLN A 444 18.80 0.75 12.67
N THR A 445 20.08 0.95 12.42
CA THR A 445 20.60 1.71 11.27
C THR A 445 21.06 0.77 10.17
N GLY A 446 20.88 1.14 8.90
CA GLY A 446 21.52 0.45 7.77
C GLY A 446 20.68 -0.62 7.11
N GLY A 447 19.50 -0.26 6.58
CA GLY A 447 18.74 -1.12 5.67
C GLY A 447 17.82 -2.12 6.38
N CYS A 448 17.26 -1.74 7.53
CA CYS A 448 16.21 -2.52 8.20
C CYS A 448 15.12 -2.91 7.18
N LYS A 449 14.81 -4.20 7.10
CA LYS A 449 13.80 -4.67 6.14
C LYS A 449 12.40 -4.46 6.71
N LEU A 450 11.44 -4.24 5.83
CA LEU A 450 10.05 -4.01 6.20
C LEU A 450 9.47 -5.16 7.06
N LYS A 451 9.79 -6.43 6.72
CA LYS A 451 9.42 -7.60 7.53
C LYS A 451 10.04 -7.61 8.94
N GLU A 452 11.28 -7.13 9.10
CA GLU A 452 11.95 -7.02 10.40
C GLU A 452 11.26 -5.96 11.26
N ALA A 453 11.02 -4.78 10.70
CA ALA A 453 10.29 -3.70 11.36
C ALA A 453 8.87 -4.15 11.78
N ALA A 454 8.15 -4.85 10.92
CA ALA A 454 6.82 -5.40 11.23
C ALA A 454 6.86 -6.48 12.32
N SER A 455 7.93 -7.26 12.41
CA SER A 455 8.12 -8.23 13.49
C SER A 455 8.35 -7.52 14.84
N ILE A 456 9.23 -6.52 14.85
CA ILE A 456 9.52 -5.72 16.05
C ILE A 456 8.26 -4.99 16.52
N TYR A 457 7.52 -4.36 15.60
CA TYR A 457 6.29 -3.66 15.95
C TYR A 457 5.24 -4.59 16.58
N ARG A 458 5.02 -5.78 16.01
CA ARG A 458 4.08 -6.76 16.58
C ARG A 458 4.48 -7.21 17.97
N GLU A 459 5.77 -7.29 18.26
CA GLU A 459 6.25 -7.66 19.59
C GLU A 459 6.00 -6.55 20.62
N PHE A 460 6.22 -5.30 20.25
CA PHE A 460 5.84 -4.15 21.07
C PHE A 460 4.33 -4.10 21.37
N VAL A 461 3.49 -4.43 20.39
CA VAL A 461 2.04 -4.44 20.57
C VAL A 461 1.60 -5.61 21.48
N ARG A 462 2.25 -6.78 21.39
CA ARG A 462 1.90 -7.95 22.22
C ARG A 462 2.32 -7.82 23.68
N SER A 463 3.42 -7.12 23.94
CA SER A 463 4.03 -7.02 25.27
C SER A 463 3.41 -5.94 26.15
N GLN A 464 2.51 -5.10 25.63
CA GLN A 464 2.01 -3.92 26.34
C GLN A 464 0.50 -3.96 26.59
N SER A 465 0.09 -3.30 27.68
CA SER A 465 -1.31 -3.05 28.01
C SER A 465 -1.94 -2.00 27.07
N ASP A 466 -3.26 -1.99 26.93
CA ASP A 466 -4.00 -1.04 26.07
C ASP A 466 -3.66 0.44 26.37
N SER A 467 -3.31 0.77 27.62
CA SER A 467 -2.92 2.13 28.04
C SER A 467 -1.49 2.53 27.64
N GLU A 468 -0.62 1.56 27.39
CA GLU A 468 0.82 1.76 27.12
C GLU A 468 1.19 1.64 25.64
N GLN A 469 0.23 1.19 24.81
CA GLN A 469 0.43 0.86 23.40
C GLN A 469 1.38 1.80 22.63
N VAL A 470 2.42 1.21 22.04
CA VAL A 470 3.38 1.90 21.17
C VAL A 470 2.72 2.43 19.90
N TRP A 471 2.93 3.72 19.62
CA TRP A 471 2.45 4.35 18.39
C TRP A 471 3.47 4.23 17.26
N LEU A 472 3.05 3.62 16.15
CA LEU A 472 3.87 3.49 14.95
C LEU A 472 3.78 4.76 14.08
N LEU A 473 4.93 5.38 13.79
CA LEU A 473 5.08 6.53 12.91
C LEU A 473 5.93 6.16 11.69
N LEU A 474 5.45 6.47 10.49
CA LEU A 474 6.01 6.03 9.22
C LEU A 474 6.44 7.24 8.36
N ASP A 475 7.65 7.21 7.83
CA ASP A 475 8.21 8.30 7.02
C ASP A 475 8.71 7.77 5.66
N GLY A 476 8.22 8.33 4.56
CA GLY A 476 8.68 8.03 3.20
C GLY A 476 8.05 6.79 2.54
N PHE A 477 7.14 6.10 3.21
CA PHE A 477 6.42 4.94 2.66
C PHE A 477 5.23 5.36 1.77
N HIS A 478 4.83 4.47 0.86
CA HIS A 478 3.53 4.59 0.21
C HIS A 478 2.45 3.93 1.05
N TYR A 479 1.24 4.47 1.05
CA TYR A 479 0.13 3.92 1.84
C TYR A 479 -0.18 2.43 1.52
N ASN A 480 -0.05 2.00 0.26
CA ASN A 480 -0.27 0.58 -0.08
C ASN A 480 0.84 -0.32 0.48
N GLU A 481 2.11 0.12 0.46
CA GLU A 481 3.23 -0.66 1.06
C GLU A 481 2.97 -0.91 2.55
N VAL A 482 2.31 0.04 3.23
CA VAL A 482 1.95 -0.06 4.65
C VAL A 482 0.78 -1.03 4.87
N LYS A 483 -0.26 -0.95 4.03
CA LYS A 483 -1.46 -1.82 4.13
C LYS A 483 -1.14 -3.28 3.81
N ASP A 484 -0.36 -3.52 2.77
CA ASP A 484 -0.07 -4.87 2.27
C ASP A 484 0.92 -5.63 3.16
N GLU A 485 1.76 -4.92 3.94
CA GLU A 485 2.84 -5.52 4.74
C GLU A 485 2.60 -5.46 6.27
N LEU A 486 1.35 -5.36 6.71
CA LEU A 486 0.92 -5.48 8.12
C LEU A 486 1.52 -4.43 9.09
N LEU A 487 1.90 -3.25 8.59
CA LEU A 487 2.24 -2.10 9.44
C LEU A 487 0.98 -1.33 9.89
N VAL A 488 -0.12 -2.05 10.10
CA VAL A 488 -1.41 -1.55 10.56
C VAL A 488 -1.69 -2.18 11.93
N PRO A 489 -2.14 -1.40 12.94
CA PRO A 489 -2.43 0.04 12.86
C PRO A 489 -1.16 0.90 12.88
N PHE A 490 -1.18 2.04 12.16
CA PHE A 490 -0.18 3.10 12.32
C PHE A 490 -0.85 4.39 12.79
N LYS A 491 -0.11 5.23 13.50
CA LYS A 491 -0.63 6.50 14.01
C LYS A 491 -0.39 7.68 13.08
N LEU A 492 0.78 7.73 12.44
CA LEU A 492 1.14 8.80 11.51
C LEU A 492 1.92 8.26 10.32
N LEU A 493 1.56 8.67 9.11
CA LEU A 493 2.32 8.42 7.88
C LEU A 493 2.64 9.74 7.20
N ALA A 494 3.92 10.11 7.12
CA ALA A 494 4.40 11.23 6.32
C ALA A 494 4.84 10.72 4.94
N THR A 495 4.14 11.13 3.87
CA THR A 495 4.45 10.65 2.51
C THR A 495 4.35 11.73 1.45
N SER A 496 5.27 11.67 0.47
CA SER A 496 5.25 12.60 -0.67
C SER A 496 4.37 12.12 -1.82
N LYS A 497 3.87 10.89 -1.77
CA LYS A 497 3.19 10.25 -2.90
C LYS A 497 1.70 10.26 -2.65
N GLN A 498 0.97 10.91 -3.56
CA GLN A 498 -0.48 11.01 -3.47
C GLN A 498 -1.10 9.78 -4.13
N LYS A 499 -1.94 9.07 -3.39
CA LYS A 499 -2.97 8.19 -3.95
C LYS A 499 -4.32 8.66 -3.41
N PRO A 500 -5.40 8.64 -4.21
CA PRO A 500 -6.74 8.79 -3.68
C PRO A 500 -7.01 7.67 -2.67
N LEU A 501 -7.33 8.03 -1.43
CA LEU A 501 -7.86 7.08 -0.46
C LEU A 501 -9.21 6.55 -0.98
N LYS A 502 -9.48 5.26 -0.82
CA LYS A 502 -10.82 4.70 -1.11
C LYS A 502 -11.80 5.23 -0.06
N SER A 503 -13.10 5.26 -0.36
CA SER A 503 -14.14 5.72 0.57
C SER A 503 -14.07 5.04 1.94
N GLN A 504 -13.73 3.75 1.95
CA GLN A 504 -13.56 2.93 3.17
C GLN A 504 -12.34 3.33 4.02
N ASP A 505 -11.30 3.93 3.43
CA ASP A 505 -10.11 4.35 4.18
C ASP A 505 -10.39 5.61 5.03
N TYR A 506 -11.36 6.45 4.65
CA TYR A 506 -11.68 7.69 5.40
C TYR A 506 -12.27 7.42 6.78
N ASP A 507 -12.79 6.21 7.00
CA ASP A 507 -13.28 5.78 8.30
C ASP A 507 -12.12 5.43 9.25
N GLU A 508 -10.93 5.11 8.74
CA GLU A 508 -9.77 4.63 9.52
C GLU A 508 -8.62 5.65 9.62
N VAL A 509 -8.48 6.56 8.65
CA VAL A 509 -7.34 7.49 8.57
C VAL A 509 -7.73 8.92 8.18
N TRP A 510 -7.17 9.88 8.90
CA TRP A 510 -7.21 11.30 8.54
C TRP A 510 -6.20 11.63 7.44
N ARG A 511 -6.54 12.57 6.56
CA ARG A 511 -5.61 13.09 5.55
C ARG A 511 -5.34 14.56 5.80
N CYS A 512 -4.09 14.90 6.06
CA CYS A 512 -3.62 16.26 6.29
C CYS A 512 -2.70 16.68 5.13
N LEU A 513 -2.98 17.80 4.49
CA LEU A 513 -2.08 18.39 3.50
C LEU A 513 -1.12 19.35 4.19
N LEU A 514 0.18 19.09 4.09
CA LEU A 514 1.22 20.07 4.39
C LEU A 514 1.50 20.85 3.11
N SER A 515 1.11 22.12 3.10
CA SER A 515 1.26 22.98 1.92
C SER A 515 2.74 23.27 1.61
N CYS A 516 3.01 23.54 0.34
CA CYS A 516 4.32 23.99 -0.12
C CYS A 516 4.75 25.29 0.58
N TRP A 517 6.05 25.57 0.53
CA TRP A 517 6.58 26.79 1.10
C TRP A 517 6.24 27.98 0.20
N THR A 518 5.75 29.06 0.81
CA THR A 518 5.61 30.33 0.08
C THR A 518 6.98 30.95 -0.16
N LYS A 519 7.08 31.81 -1.19
CA LYS A 519 8.30 32.59 -1.42
C LYS A 519 8.69 33.41 -0.19
N SER A 520 7.71 34.01 0.49
CA SER A 520 7.95 34.80 1.69
C SER A 520 8.57 33.95 2.80
N ASP A 521 8.04 32.75 3.05
CA ASP A 521 8.55 31.85 4.08
C ASP A 521 9.97 31.38 3.78
N LEU A 522 10.27 31.02 2.53
CA LEU A 522 11.63 30.63 2.14
C LEU A 522 12.62 31.77 2.30
N PHE A 523 12.21 33.01 2.03
CA PHE A 523 13.08 34.18 2.19
C PHE A 523 13.31 34.50 3.67
N GLU A 524 12.28 34.35 4.52
CA GLU A 524 12.44 34.45 5.97
C GLU A 524 13.36 33.35 6.52
N LEU A 525 13.17 32.09 6.11
CA LEU A 525 14.05 30.97 6.46
C LEU A 525 15.48 31.20 5.97
N GLY A 526 15.66 31.66 4.72
CA GLY A 526 16.96 31.96 4.13
C GLY A 526 17.72 33.02 4.92
N ARG A 527 17.04 34.10 5.33
CA ARG A 527 17.64 35.15 6.17
C ARG A 527 17.95 34.66 7.58
N LYS A 528 17.00 34.02 8.25
CA LYS A 528 17.08 33.72 9.69
C LYS A 528 17.92 32.50 10.03
N ILE A 529 17.96 31.49 9.15
CA ILE A 529 18.68 30.23 9.42
C ILE A 529 20.00 30.19 8.65
N PHE A 530 19.97 30.53 7.36
CA PHE A 530 21.10 30.35 6.47
C PHE A 530 21.89 31.63 6.20
N THR A 531 21.39 32.78 6.65
CA THR A 531 22.00 34.09 6.45
C THR A 531 22.28 34.42 4.97
N PHE A 532 21.45 33.92 4.05
CA PHE A 532 21.60 34.17 2.62
C PHE A 532 21.31 35.64 2.27
N SER A 533 22.07 36.18 1.33
CA SER A 533 21.80 37.50 0.75
C SER A 533 20.52 37.49 -0.11
N GLU A 534 19.94 38.66 -0.37
CA GLU A 534 18.73 38.76 -1.19
C GLU A 534 18.93 38.22 -2.61
N LYS A 535 20.11 38.45 -3.19
CA LYS A 535 20.49 37.92 -4.50
C LYS A 535 20.51 36.39 -4.48
N GLU A 536 21.19 35.79 -3.49
CA GLU A 536 21.25 34.34 -3.36
C GLU A 536 19.86 33.73 -3.14
N MET A 537 19.02 34.35 -2.31
CA MET A 537 17.66 33.84 -2.07
C MET A 537 16.81 33.84 -3.35
N LYS A 538 16.93 34.87 -4.20
CA LYS A 538 16.25 34.92 -5.51
C LYS A 538 16.70 33.78 -6.42
N GLU A 539 18.00 33.56 -6.53
CA GLU A 539 18.56 32.47 -7.35
C GLU A 539 18.19 31.09 -6.80
N ARG A 540 18.33 30.88 -5.49
CA ARG A 540 17.95 29.62 -4.81
C ARG A 540 16.47 29.32 -4.97
N TYR A 541 15.59 30.32 -4.84
CA TYR A 541 14.15 30.14 -5.05
C TYR A 541 13.83 29.74 -6.49
N TYR A 542 14.47 30.40 -7.46
CA TYR A 542 14.31 30.08 -8.88
C TYR A 542 14.65 28.62 -9.19
N TYR A 543 15.80 28.12 -8.70
CA TYR A 543 16.23 26.75 -9.00
C TYR A 543 15.54 25.69 -8.14
N SER A 544 15.26 25.95 -6.86
CA SER A 544 14.67 24.95 -5.95
C SER A 544 13.18 24.68 -6.17
N GLY A 545 12.49 25.52 -6.96
CA GLY A 545 11.06 25.35 -7.25
C GLY A 545 10.17 25.38 -6.00
N GLY A 546 10.60 26.08 -4.95
CA GLY A 546 9.87 26.16 -3.68
C GLY A 546 10.11 25.00 -2.71
N SER A 547 11.07 24.10 -2.99
CA SER A 547 11.42 23.03 -2.07
C SER A 547 12.45 23.48 -1.03
N VAL A 548 12.11 23.40 0.26
CA VAL A 548 13.01 23.87 1.34
C VAL A 548 14.28 23.04 1.47
N ARG A 549 14.21 21.73 1.18
CA ARG A 549 15.37 20.83 1.22
C ARG A 549 16.46 21.23 0.22
N GLU A 550 16.06 21.61 -0.99
CA GLU A 550 16.90 22.03 -2.10
C GLU A 550 17.31 23.50 -1.91
N PHE A 551 16.39 24.37 -1.48
CA PHE A 551 16.69 25.78 -1.14
C PHE A 551 17.82 25.92 -0.12
N GLY A 552 17.84 25.03 0.88
CA GLY A 552 18.87 24.97 1.93
C GLY A 552 20.14 24.20 1.56
N LEU A 553 20.39 23.88 0.29
CA LEU A 553 21.68 23.32 -0.17
C LEU A 553 22.85 24.27 0.07
N ASN A 554 24.08 23.75 0.14
CA ASN A 554 25.24 24.58 0.49
C ASN A 554 25.49 25.64 -0.59
N THR A 555 25.47 25.24 -1.85
CA THR A 555 25.69 26.13 -2.99
C THR A 555 24.50 26.14 -3.96
N ILE A 556 24.42 27.17 -4.81
CA ILE A 556 23.44 27.22 -5.91
C ILE A 556 23.72 26.14 -6.95
N GLU A 557 24.99 25.78 -7.14
CA GLU A 557 25.38 24.74 -8.10
C GLU A 557 24.87 23.36 -7.67
N ASP A 558 24.92 23.05 -6.37
CA ASP A 558 24.32 21.83 -5.81
C ASP A 558 22.83 21.74 -6.15
N ILE A 559 22.10 22.87 -6.10
CA ILE A 559 20.68 22.92 -6.45
C ILE A 559 20.49 22.57 -7.92
N LYS A 560 21.30 23.16 -8.81
CA LYS A 560 21.22 22.90 -10.26
C LYS A 560 21.53 21.44 -10.58
N ILE A 561 22.56 20.85 -9.97
CA ILE A 561 22.93 19.44 -10.17
C ILE A 561 21.75 18.54 -9.82
N VAL A 562 21.22 18.67 -8.59
CA VAL A 562 20.07 17.86 -8.13
C VAL A 562 18.87 18.06 -9.05
N MET A 563 18.55 19.31 -9.42
CA MET A 563 17.41 19.61 -10.28
C MET A 563 17.59 19.08 -11.72
N SER A 564 18.81 19.07 -12.25
CA SER A 564 19.12 18.51 -13.56
C SER A 564 18.99 16.99 -13.59
N GLU A 565 19.42 16.30 -12.52
CA GLU A 565 19.25 14.84 -12.34
C GLU A 565 17.78 14.46 -12.15
N THR A 566 16.98 15.35 -11.57
CA THR A 566 15.54 15.11 -11.40
C THR A 566 14.76 15.31 -12.71
N GLN A 567 15.29 16.09 -13.67
CA GLN A 567 14.68 16.30 -14.99
C GLN A 567 14.98 15.14 -15.97
N THR A 568 16.13 14.49 -15.89
CA THR A 568 16.47 13.31 -16.74
C THR A 568 15.60 12.08 -16.45
N HIS A 569 14.90 12.02 -15.32
CA HIS A 569 13.90 10.99 -15.01
C HIS A 569 12.45 11.37 -15.36
N LYS A 570 12.22 12.54 -15.99
CA LYS A 570 10.93 12.90 -16.59
C LYS A 570 11.06 12.88 -18.12
N VAL A 571 10.84 11.71 -18.71
CA VAL A 571 10.66 11.57 -20.17
C VAL A 571 9.40 12.34 -20.58
N VAL A 572 9.65 13.39 -21.37
CA VAL A 572 8.87 13.88 -22.53
C VAL A 572 7.34 13.87 -22.37
N TYR A 573 6.77 15.04 -22.05
CA TYR A 573 5.51 15.42 -22.67
C TYR A 573 5.85 16.06 -24.02
N ARG A 574 5.59 15.34 -25.11
CA ARG A 574 5.49 15.94 -26.44
C ARG A 574 4.14 16.66 -26.50
N GLU A 575 4.18 17.86 -27.04
CA GLU A 575 3.05 18.75 -27.34
C GLU A 575 1.91 18.06 -28.10
#